data_AF-A0A534TY69-F1
#
_entry.id   AF-A0A534TY69-F1
#
_cell.length_a   1.000
_cell.length_b   1.000
_cell.length_c   1.000
_cell.angle_alpha   90.00
_cell.angle_beta   90.00
_cell.angle_gamma   90.00
#
_symmetry.space_group_name_H-M   'P 1'
#
loop_
_entity.id
_entity.type
_entity.pdbx_description
1 polymer ?
#
loop_
_entity_poly.entity_id
_entity_poly.type
_entity_poly.pdbx_seq_one_letter_code
_entity_poly.pdbx_strand_id
1 'polypeptide(L)'
;MSVHYDTDGPVAIVTLDRPEVRNAVDRPTAEALADAFRRFDRDDALSVAVLSGANGTFCAGADLKAIAEGRGNRVVEDGDGPLGVSRLLLSKPTVAAVEGHAVAGGLELALWCDLRVAAESAVFGVFCRRWGVPLMDGGTVRLARLVGQSHALDMILTGRGVSGEEARRMGLANRLVPRGTALEAAIALAKDLAKFPQRCLRSDRLALYEQWQLDLDDALVSEFRRGMQVVQSGDLVGGLELFGQTTGRHGALRHVVLGTPMLPPFPPGMETATFGMGPFAGAERRFWQADGVYTTAVGYTGGQTPNPTHEDVASGGSGHAEVVQVVYDPRKTSFEAMLRLFWEGHDPTQVDVRPHHRSAIFCGSEVQRRAAEAARDAYQRALSAAGLGTVTTEILAAPEFHYAADAQQQYLAKHPGGYGGVTGTGVRYPTDVTGATSSR
;
A
#
# COMPACT_ATOMS: atom_id res chain seq x y z
N MET A 1 19.87 -27.02 -5.24
CA MET A 1 18.50 -27.26 -5.75
C MET A 1 18.27 -26.22 -6.84
N SER A 2 17.71 -26.57 -8.01
CA SER A 2 17.60 -25.64 -9.15
C SER A 2 16.43 -24.66 -9.04
N VAL A 3 15.49 -24.92 -8.14
CA VAL A 3 14.35 -24.07 -7.80
C VAL A 3 14.29 -23.95 -6.28
N HIS A 4 14.30 -22.73 -5.75
CA HIS A 4 14.04 -22.44 -4.34
C HIS A 4 12.61 -21.98 -4.14
N TYR A 5 12.05 -22.30 -2.98
CA TYR A 5 10.69 -21.95 -2.59
C TYR A 5 10.70 -21.39 -1.17
N ASP A 6 10.45 -20.09 -1.07
CA ASP A 6 10.35 -19.35 0.19
C ASP A 6 8.97 -18.71 0.34
N THR A 7 8.64 -18.26 1.55
CA THR A 7 7.39 -17.54 1.84
C THR A 7 7.66 -16.30 2.67
N ASP A 8 7.01 -15.19 2.34
CA ASP A 8 7.02 -13.94 3.11
C ASP A 8 5.57 -13.51 3.36
N GLY A 9 5.04 -13.92 4.52
CA GLY A 9 3.62 -13.79 4.83
C GLY A 9 2.75 -14.48 3.77
N PRO A 10 1.79 -13.78 3.14
CA PRO A 10 0.90 -14.37 2.13
C PRO A 10 1.54 -14.48 0.73
N VAL A 11 2.85 -14.27 0.59
CA VAL A 11 3.55 -14.28 -0.69
C VAL A 11 4.47 -15.50 -0.81
N ALA A 12 4.30 -16.29 -1.87
CA ALA A 12 5.27 -17.32 -2.25
C ALA A 12 6.36 -16.71 -3.12
N ILE A 13 7.62 -17.06 -2.87
CA ILE A 13 8.77 -16.60 -3.66
C ILE A 13 9.42 -17.85 -4.28
N VAL A 14 9.34 -17.95 -5.61
CA VAL A 14 9.89 -19.06 -6.38
C VAL A 14 11.08 -18.55 -7.19
N THR A 15 12.26 -19.09 -6.93
CA THR A 15 13.51 -18.60 -7.54
C THR A 15 14.23 -19.70 -8.31
N LEU A 16 14.47 -19.46 -9.61
CA LEU A 16 15.37 -20.28 -10.42
C LEU A 16 16.82 -20.01 -9.99
N ASP A 17 17.58 -21.06 -9.68
CA ASP A 17 18.98 -20.93 -9.23
C ASP A 17 19.88 -21.97 -9.91
N ARG A 18 20.23 -21.65 -11.16
CA ARG A 18 21.20 -22.37 -12.00
C ARG A 18 22.17 -21.37 -12.65
N PRO A 19 23.01 -20.66 -11.86
CA PRO A 19 23.88 -19.61 -12.37
C PRO A 19 24.81 -20.06 -13.50
N GLU A 20 25.28 -21.30 -13.44
CA GLU A 20 26.21 -21.90 -14.40
C GLU A 20 25.67 -21.98 -15.83
N VAL A 21 24.33 -21.96 -15.97
CA VAL A 21 23.64 -21.91 -17.27
C VAL A 21 22.67 -20.72 -17.37
N ARG A 22 22.86 -19.68 -16.56
CA ARG A 22 22.02 -18.46 -16.55
C ARG A 22 20.53 -18.78 -16.37
N ASN A 23 20.23 -19.67 -15.43
CA ASN A 23 18.87 -20.10 -15.10
C ASN A 23 18.12 -20.74 -16.29
N ALA A 24 18.85 -21.35 -17.23
CA ALA A 24 18.23 -22.18 -18.24
C ALA A 24 17.53 -23.39 -17.60
N VAL A 25 16.41 -23.80 -18.18
CA VAL A 25 15.50 -24.80 -17.63
C VAL A 25 15.68 -26.12 -18.35
N ASP A 26 16.21 -27.11 -17.65
CA ASP A 26 16.20 -28.51 -18.04
C ASP A 26 14.95 -29.23 -17.50
N ARG A 27 14.81 -30.52 -17.79
CA ARG A 27 13.62 -31.29 -17.38
C ARG A 27 13.40 -31.30 -15.85
N PRO A 28 14.39 -31.66 -15.01
CA PRO A 28 14.18 -31.63 -13.56
C PRO A 28 13.82 -30.24 -13.02
N THR A 29 14.38 -29.17 -13.60
CA THR A 29 14.03 -27.81 -13.22
C THR A 29 12.61 -27.44 -13.63
N ALA A 30 12.16 -27.86 -14.82
CA ALA A 30 10.77 -27.66 -15.27
C ALA A 30 9.77 -28.38 -14.34
N GLU A 31 10.06 -29.63 -13.96
CA GLU A 31 9.24 -30.42 -13.03
C GLU A 31 9.19 -29.77 -11.65
N ALA A 32 10.34 -29.37 -11.10
CA ALA A 32 10.42 -28.68 -9.81
C ALA A 32 9.68 -27.33 -9.83
N LEU A 33 9.73 -26.60 -10.94
CA LEU A 33 9.00 -25.34 -11.10
C LEU A 33 7.48 -25.57 -11.12
N ALA A 34 7.02 -26.57 -11.87
CA ALA A 34 5.60 -26.93 -11.90
C ALA A 34 5.09 -27.34 -10.50
N ASP A 35 5.86 -28.14 -9.77
CA ASP A 35 5.50 -28.57 -8.42
C ASP A 35 5.50 -27.42 -7.42
N ALA A 36 6.45 -26.48 -7.51
CA ALA A 36 6.46 -25.27 -6.71
C ALA A 36 5.18 -24.43 -6.90
N PHE A 37 4.75 -24.23 -8.14
CA PHE A 37 3.54 -23.43 -8.40
C PHE A 37 2.24 -24.18 -8.09
N ARG A 38 2.19 -25.50 -8.23
CA ARG A 38 1.04 -26.31 -7.72
C ARG A 38 0.96 -26.29 -6.20
N ARG A 39 2.11 -26.36 -5.51
CA ARG A 39 2.18 -26.19 -4.05
C ARG A 39 1.62 -24.83 -3.67
N PHE A 40 2.08 -23.76 -4.32
CA PHE A 40 1.52 -22.43 -4.13
C PHE A 40 0.02 -22.40 -4.36
N ASP A 41 -0.47 -22.93 -5.49
CA ASP A 41 -1.89 -22.80 -5.86
C ASP A 41 -2.83 -23.50 -4.86
N ARG A 42 -2.38 -24.60 -4.26
CA ARG A 42 -3.13 -25.36 -3.24
C ARG A 42 -3.06 -24.80 -1.83
N ASP A 43 -2.13 -23.91 -1.53
CA ASP A 43 -1.93 -23.39 -0.17
C ASP A 43 -2.81 -22.15 0.10
N ASP A 44 -3.85 -22.32 0.90
CA ASP A 44 -4.81 -21.25 1.24
C ASP A 44 -4.20 -20.10 2.07
N ALA A 45 -3.04 -20.31 2.71
CA ALA A 45 -2.33 -19.23 3.40
C ALA A 45 -1.63 -18.26 2.43
N LEU A 46 -1.44 -18.67 1.17
CA LEU A 46 -0.74 -17.90 0.16
C LEU A 46 -1.73 -17.27 -0.82
N SER A 47 -1.46 -16.01 -1.16
CA SER A 47 -2.32 -15.18 -2.00
C SER A 47 -1.71 -14.84 -3.36
N VAL A 48 -0.40 -14.61 -3.41
CA VAL A 48 0.31 -14.18 -4.63
C VAL A 48 1.66 -14.89 -4.70
N ALA A 49 2.12 -15.27 -5.89
CA ALA A 49 3.46 -15.80 -6.08
C ALA A 49 4.35 -14.83 -6.87
N VAL A 50 5.64 -14.79 -6.53
CA VAL A 50 6.68 -14.08 -7.27
C VAL A 50 7.59 -15.11 -7.92
N LEU A 51 7.79 -15.03 -9.23
CA LEU A 51 8.80 -15.78 -9.96
C LEU A 51 10.03 -14.88 -10.17
N SER A 52 11.22 -15.38 -9.84
CA SER A 52 12.48 -14.68 -10.10
C SER A 52 13.60 -15.64 -10.49
N GLY A 53 14.74 -15.08 -10.88
CA GLY A 53 15.98 -15.81 -11.12
C GLY A 53 17.10 -15.27 -10.23
N ALA A 54 17.85 -16.17 -9.61
CA ALA A 54 19.01 -15.84 -8.80
C ALA A 54 20.17 -15.34 -9.67
N ASN A 55 21.17 -14.72 -9.04
CA ASN A 55 22.43 -14.34 -9.66
C ASN A 55 22.30 -13.31 -10.80
N GLY A 56 21.33 -12.39 -10.68
CA GLY A 56 21.22 -11.21 -11.54
C GLY A 56 20.71 -11.49 -12.96
N THR A 57 20.08 -12.64 -13.19
CA THR A 57 19.42 -12.96 -14.46
C THR A 57 18.16 -13.76 -14.23
N PHE A 58 17.10 -13.49 -14.98
CA PHE A 58 15.81 -14.17 -14.81
C PHE A 58 15.86 -15.60 -15.34
N CYS A 59 15.93 -15.79 -16.66
CA CYS A 59 15.93 -17.10 -17.30
C CYS A 59 16.40 -17.00 -18.76
N ALA A 60 17.34 -17.86 -19.15
CA ALA A 60 17.85 -17.95 -20.53
C ALA A 60 16.98 -18.83 -21.47
N GLY A 61 15.91 -19.45 -20.95
CA GLY A 61 15.04 -20.37 -21.69
C GLY A 61 15.39 -21.83 -21.48
N ALA A 62 15.05 -22.69 -22.44
CA ALA A 62 15.35 -24.12 -22.35
C ALA A 62 16.87 -24.37 -22.36
N ASP A 63 17.33 -25.36 -21.58
CA ASP A 63 18.74 -25.74 -21.52
C ASP A 63 19.15 -26.47 -22.82
N LEU A 64 19.72 -25.70 -23.76
CA LEU A 64 20.14 -26.22 -25.06
C LEU A 64 21.25 -27.28 -24.96
N LYS A 65 22.08 -27.24 -23.91
CA LYS A 65 23.10 -28.27 -23.67
C LYS A 65 22.44 -29.59 -23.27
N ALA A 66 21.48 -29.54 -22.36
CA ALA A 66 20.69 -30.72 -21.98
C ALA A 66 19.95 -31.31 -23.19
N ILE A 67 19.40 -30.47 -24.07
CA ILE A 67 18.75 -30.94 -25.33
C ILE A 67 19.76 -31.65 -26.23
N ALA A 68 20.93 -31.05 -26.47
CA ALA A 68 21.97 -31.62 -27.32
C ALA A 68 22.48 -32.99 -26.79
N GLU A 69 22.45 -33.18 -25.47
CA GLU A 69 22.83 -34.42 -24.79
C GLU A 69 21.69 -35.45 -24.69
N GLY A 70 20.52 -35.20 -25.30
CA GLY A 70 19.37 -36.10 -25.24
C GLY A 70 18.59 -36.08 -23.92
N ARG A 71 18.92 -35.14 -23.02
CA ARG A 71 18.27 -34.92 -21.71
C ARG A 71 17.31 -33.72 -21.72
N GLY A 72 16.80 -33.37 -22.90
CA GLY A 72 15.91 -32.23 -23.10
C GLY A 72 14.59 -32.35 -22.35
N ASN A 73 13.87 -31.23 -22.31
CA ASN A 73 12.58 -31.11 -21.63
C ASN A 73 11.53 -32.04 -22.29
N ARG A 74 10.47 -32.35 -21.55
CA ARG A 74 9.33 -33.10 -22.11
C ARG A 74 8.63 -32.22 -23.14
N VAL A 75 8.45 -32.73 -24.36
CA VAL A 75 7.76 -32.03 -25.46
C VAL A 75 6.65 -32.93 -25.98
N VAL A 76 5.46 -32.78 -25.41
CA VAL A 76 4.25 -33.49 -25.82
C VAL A 76 3.05 -32.54 -25.79
N GLU A 77 1.92 -32.94 -26.38
CA GLU A 77 0.73 -32.10 -26.51
C GLU A 77 0.00 -31.88 -25.17
N ASP A 78 0.05 -32.86 -24.26
CA ASP A 78 -0.72 -32.87 -23.02
C ASP A 78 0.14 -32.65 -21.76
N GLY A 79 -0.51 -32.27 -20.66
CA GLY A 79 0.15 -31.97 -19.39
C GLY A 79 1.01 -30.71 -19.45
N ASP A 80 2.02 -30.65 -18.59
CA ASP A 80 2.90 -29.49 -18.43
C ASP A 80 3.64 -29.12 -19.71
N GLY A 81 3.87 -27.81 -19.89
CA GLY A 81 4.67 -27.33 -21.01
C GLY A 81 6.15 -27.64 -20.82
N PRO A 82 6.99 -27.48 -21.86
CA PRO A 82 8.42 -27.79 -21.78
C PRO A 82 9.14 -27.08 -20.62
N LEU A 83 8.73 -25.88 -20.21
CA LEU A 83 9.30 -25.15 -19.07
C LEU A 83 8.54 -25.38 -17.75
N GLY A 84 7.68 -26.39 -17.69
CA GLY A 84 6.90 -26.77 -16.52
C GLY A 84 5.58 -26.00 -16.44
N VAL A 85 5.64 -24.74 -16.01
CA VAL A 85 4.46 -23.97 -15.62
C VAL A 85 3.67 -23.37 -16.78
N SER A 86 4.25 -23.34 -17.98
CA SER A 86 3.79 -22.50 -19.09
C SER A 86 2.38 -22.81 -19.62
N ARG A 87 1.81 -23.97 -19.27
CA ARG A 87 0.42 -24.37 -19.60
C ARG A 87 -0.53 -24.31 -18.40
N LEU A 88 -0.03 -24.04 -17.19
CA LEU A 88 -0.87 -23.92 -16.01
C LEU A 88 -1.64 -22.59 -16.03
N LEU A 89 -2.93 -22.65 -15.71
CA LEU A 89 -3.72 -21.49 -15.33
C LEU A 89 -4.03 -21.62 -13.83
N LEU A 90 -3.26 -20.90 -13.01
CA LEU A 90 -3.41 -20.94 -11.56
C LEU A 90 -4.68 -20.21 -11.11
N SER A 91 -5.19 -20.56 -9.93
CA SER A 91 -6.30 -19.84 -9.28
C SER A 91 -5.87 -18.49 -8.67
N LYS A 92 -4.56 -18.30 -8.48
CA LYS A 92 -3.96 -17.14 -7.79
C LYS A 92 -2.98 -16.36 -8.67
N PRO A 93 -2.83 -15.04 -8.45
CA PRO A 93 -1.96 -14.17 -9.23
C PRO A 93 -0.46 -14.46 -9.06
N THR A 94 0.30 -14.09 -10.09
CA THR A 94 1.75 -14.29 -10.22
C THR A 94 2.44 -13.02 -10.72
N VAL A 95 3.63 -12.72 -10.19
CA VAL A 95 4.45 -11.56 -10.56
C VAL A 95 5.84 -12.04 -10.98
N ALA A 96 6.30 -11.69 -12.17
CA ALA A 96 7.69 -11.91 -12.58
C ALA A 96 8.57 -10.74 -12.11
N ALA A 97 9.61 -11.05 -11.35
CA ALA A 97 10.68 -10.14 -10.96
C ALA A 97 11.87 -10.32 -11.90
N VAL A 98 11.98 -9.46 -12.90
CA VAL A 98 12.90 -9.63 -14.03
C VAL A 98 14.16 -8.79 -13.86
N GLU A 99 15.23 -9.45 -13.41
CA GLU A 99 16.61 -8.97 -13.51
C GLU A 99 17.30 -9.60 -14.73
N GLY A 100 18.27 -8.90 -15.32
CA GLY A 100 19.07 -9.43 -16.43
C GLY A 100 18.22 -9.95 -17.59
N HIS A 101 18.47 -11.19 -18.04
CA HIS A 101 17.84 -11.72 -19.26
C HIS A 101 16.59 -12.56 -18.95
N ALA A 102 15.48 -12.22 -19.59
CA ALA A 102 14.30 -13.06 -19.76
C ALA A 102 14.12 -13.35 -21.26
N VAL A 103 14.81 -14.38 -21.76
CA VAL A 103 14.94 -14.62 -23.20
C VAL A 103 14.57 -16.04 -23.61
N ALA A 104 14.13 -16.21 -24.86
CA ALA A 104 13.60 -17.47 -25.36
C ALA A 104 12.48 -17.99 -24.45
N GLY A 105 12.60 -19.22 -23.93
CA GLY A 105 11.67 -19.75 -22.94
C GLY A 105 11.56 -18.90 -21.66
N GLY A 106 12.62 -18.18 -21.27
CA GLY A 106 12.57 -17.27 -20.13
C GLY A 106 11.67 -16.07 -20.36
N LEU A 107 11.53 -15.61 -21.61
CA LEU A 107 10.49 -14.66 -21.99
C LEU A 107 9.12 -15.31 -21.79
N GLU A 108 8.92 -16.54 -22.25
CA GLU A 108 7.64 -17.26 -22.12
C GLU A 108 7.21 -17.45 -20.65
N LEU A 109 8.15 -17.71 -19.75
CA LEU A 109 7.91 -17.72 -18.30
C LEU A 109 7.48 -16.34 -17.77
N ALA A 110 8.14 -15.26 -18.20
CA ALA A 110 7.75 -13.91 -17.79
C ALA A 110 6.38 -13.49 -18.34
N LEU A 111 6.03 -13.94 -19.56
CA LEU A 111 4.72 -13.72 -20.19
C LEU A 111 3.61 -14.56 -19.54
N TRP A 112 3.96 -15.72 -18.98
CA TRP A 112 3.04 -16.57 -18.24
C TRP A 112 2.58 -15.92 -16.94
N CYS A 113 3.46 -15.17 -16.25
CA CYS A 113 3.07 -14.40 -15.08
C CYS A 113 2.02 -13.32 -15.42
N ASP A 114 1.17 -12.97 -14.47
CA ASP A 114 0.16 -11.91 -14.66
C ASP A 114 0.82 -10.54 -14.86
N LEU A 115 1.79 -10.22 -14.00
CA LEU A 115 2.49 -8.93 -13.99
C LEU A 115 4.01 -9.13 -14.10
N ARG A 116 4.71 -8.11 -14.62
CA ARG A 116 6.17 -8.06 -14.76
C ARG A 116 6.71 -6.77 -14.13
N VAL A 117 7.57 -6.92 -13.13
CA VAL A 117 8.42 -5.87 -12.57
C VAL A 117 9.81 -6.07 -13.15
N ALA A 118 10.27 -5.12 -13.97
CA ALA A 118 11.53 -5.25 -14.69
C ALA A 118 12.56 -4.23 -14.21
N ALA A 119 13.81 -4.66 -14.09
CA ALA A 119 14.92 -3.74 -13.93
C ALA A 119 15.14 -2.91 -15.22
N GLU A 120 15.65 -1.69 -15.08
CA GLU A 120 16.10 -0.86 -16.22
C GLU A 120 17.08 -1.61 -17.13
N SER A 121 17.97 -2.40 -16.52
CA SER A 121 18.95 -3.24 -17.23
C SER A 121 18.41 -4.59 -17.72
N ALA A 122 17.12 -4.87 -17.55
CA ALA A 122 16.54 -6.11 -18.03
C ALA A 122 16.55 -6.18 -19.57
N VAL A 123 16.67 -7.39 -20.10
CA VAL A 123 16.62 -7.68 -21.53
C VAL A 123 15.62 -8.79 -21.79
N PHE A 124 14.57 -8.46 -22.54
CA PHE A 124 13.58 -9.39 -23.05
C PHE A 124 13.90 -9.73 -24.50
N GLY A 125 13.59 -10.95 -24.95
CA GLY A 125 13.76 -11.24 -26.38
C GLY A 125 13.56 -12.70 -26.79
N VAL A 126 13.15 -12.90 -28.03
CA VAL A 126 12.94 -14.23 -28.64
C VAL A 126 14.28 -14.76 -29.18
N PHE A 127 15.26 -14.96 -28.28
CA PHE A 127 16.63 -15.30 -28.68
C PHE A 127 16.76 -16.71 -29.26
N CYS A 128 15.80 -17.60 -28.98
CA CYS A 128 15.68 -18.92 -29.61
C CYS A 128 15.60 -18.85 -31.14
N ARG A 129 15.17 -17.71 -31.72
CA ARG A 129 15.16 -17.45 -33.17
C ARG A 129 16.50 -17.79 -33.84
N ARG A 130 17.62 -17.43 -33.22
CA ARG A 130 18.98 -17.67 -33.78
C ARG A 130 19.37 -19.16 -33.82
N TRP A 131 18.67 -19.99 -33.06
CA TRP A 131 18.97 -21.41 -32.87
C TRP A 131 17.96 -22.34 -33.52
N GLY A 132 16.97 -21.80 -34.25
CA GLY A 132 15.90 -22.61 -34.86
C GLY A 132 14.97 -23.30 -33.86
N VAL A 133 15.02 -22.90 -32.58
CA VAL A 133 14.15 -23.47 -31.54
C VAL A 133 12.83 -22.70 -31.52
N PRO A 134 11.67 -23.36 -31.69
CA PRO A 134 10.37 -22.68 -31.69
C PRO A 134 9.94 -22.22 -30.29
N LEU A 135 9.05 -21.25 -30.24
CA LEU A 135 8.30 -20.89 -29.02
C LEU A 135 7.19 -21.91 -28.81
N MET A 136 7.26 -22.68 -27.73
CA MET A 136 6.33 -23.77 -27.41
C MET A 136 5.74 -23.68 -26.00
N ASP A 137 6.02 -22.60 -25.29
CA ASP A 137 5.58 -22.33 -23.92
C ASP A 137 4.62 -21.12 -23.88
N GLY A 138 3.95 -20.87 -25.01
CA GLY A 138 2.88 -19.87 -25.16
C GLY A 138 3.35 -18.49 -25.59
N GLY A 139 4.61 -18.32 -25.99
CA GLY A 139 5.16 -17.02 -26.42
C GLY A 139 4.41 -16.41 -27.60
N THR A 140 4.04 -17.21 -28.60
CA THR A 140 3.25 -16.74 -29.76
C THR A 140 1.81 -16.38 -29.40
N VAL A 141 1.28 -16.93 -28.31
CA VAL A 141 -0.08 -16.66 -27.84
C VAL A 141 -0.10 -15.42 -26.94
N ARG A 142 0.73 -15.41 -25.90
CA ARG A 142 0.70 -14.38 -24.85
C ARG A 142 1.33 -13.07 -25.29
N LEU A 143 2.42 -13.11 -26.07
CA LEU A 143 3.12 -11.87 -26.46
C LEU A 143 2.20 -10.97 -27.29
N ALA A 144 1.50 -11.52 -28.29
CA ALA A 144 0.57 -10.75 -29.11
C ALA A 144 -0.61 -10.18 -28.31
N ARG A 145 -1.13 -10.93 -27.32
CA ARG A 145 -2.19 -10.46 -26.42
C ARG A 145 -1.74 -9.33 -25.49
N LEU A 146 -0.45 -9.31 -25.10
CA LEU A 146 0.09 -8.34 -24.15
C LEU A 146 0.55 -7.04 -24.81
N VAL A 147 1.21 -7.11 -25.98
CA VAL A 147 1.84 -5.93 -26.61
C VAL A 147 1.29 -5.60 -28.00
N GLY A 148 0.25 -6.31 -28.43
CA GLY A 148 -0.27 -6.22 -29.79
C GLY A 148 0.58 -6.98 -30.80
N GLN A 149 -0.06 -7.35 -31.92
CA GLN A 149 0.53 -8.23 -32.92
C GLN A 149 1.79 -7.66 -33.59
N SER A 150 1.83 -6.34 -33.85
CA SER A 150 2.95 -5.70 -34.54
C SER A 150 4.25 -5.80 -33.72
N HIS A 151 4.19 -5.40 -32.45
CA HIS A 151 5.32 -5.52 -31.54
C HIS A 151 5.75 -6.98 -31.30
N ALA A 152 4.77 -7.89 -31.18
CA ALA A 152 5.07 -9.31 -31.04
C ALA A 152 5.81 -9.87 -32.26
N LEU A 153 5.37 -9.54 -33.48
CA LEU A 153 6.03 -9.96 -34.72
C LEU A 153 7.43 -9.40 -34.85
N ASP A 154 7.64 -8.12 -34.52
CA ASP A 154 9.00 -7.54 -34.49
C ASP A 154 9.94 -8.38 -33.62
N MET A 155 9.57 -8.62 -32.35
CA MET A 155 10.38 -9.43 -31.43
C MET A 155 10.59 -10.87 -31.93
N ILE A 156 9.54 -11.52 -32.44
CA ILE A 156 9.56 -12.95 -32.85
C ILE A 156 10.36 -13.16 -34.14
N LEU A 157 10.21 -12.26 -35.12
CA LEU A 157 10.86 -12.37 -36.43
C LEU A 157 12.34 -11.97 -36.33
N THR A 158 12.64 -10.87 -35.65
CA THR A 158 14.02 -10.35 -35.56
C THR A 158 14.84 -11.06 -34.48
N GLY A 159 14.19 -11.59 -33.43
CA GLY A 159 14.88 -12.11 -32.25
C GLY A 159 15.70 -11.05 -31.52
N ARG A 160 15.42 -9.76 -31.72
CA ARG A 160 16.14 -8.64 -31.10
C ARG A 160 15.93 -8.61 -29.58
N GLY A 161 16.85 -7.93 -28.89
CA GLY A 161 16.66 -7.56 -27.49
C GLY A 161 15.74 -6.36 -27.36
N VAL A 162 14.93 -6.36 -26.31
CA VAL A 162 14.07 -5.26 -25.85
C VAL A 162 14.53 -4.90 -24.44
N SER A 163 14.94 -3.65 -24.22
CA SER A 163 15.37 -3.18 -22.90
C SER A 163 14.20 -3.09 -21.92
N GLY A 164 14.48 -3.02 -20.61
CA GLY A 164 13.45 -2.78 -19.60
C GLY A 164 12.61 -1.52 -19.88
N GLU A 165 13.25 -0.46 -20.34
CA GLU A 165 12.57 0.80 -20.67
C GLU A 165 11.63 0.66 -21.87
N GLU A 166 12.09 0.03 -22.96
CA GLU A 166 11.24 -0.23 -24.12
C GLU A 166 10.10 -1.18 -23.75
N ALA A 167 10.40 -2.23 -22.97
CA ALA A 167 9.40 -3.16 -22.45
C ALA A 167 8.32 -2.42 -21.66
N ARG A 168 8.67 -1.44 -20.83
CA ARG A 168 7.70 -0.60 -20.10
C ARG A 168 6.87 0.28 -21.04
N ARG A 169 7.47 0.82 -22.09
CA ARG A 169 6.81 1.71 -23.06
C ARG A 169 5.75 0.98 -23.90
N MET A 170 6.00 -0.27 -24.27
CA MET A 170 5.12 -1.09 -25.10
C MET A 170 4.11 -1.94 -24.30
N GLY A 171 4.09 -1.82 -22.97
CA GLY A 171 3.20 -2.60 -22.10
C GLY A 171 3.68 -4.03 -21.79
N LEU A 172 4.89 -4.41 -22.21
CA LEU A 172 5.48 -5.70 -21.86
C LEU A 172 5.82 -5.77 -20.36
N ALA A 173 6.38 -4.72 -19.78
CA ALA A 173 6.64 -4.61 -18.34
C ALA A 173 5.67 -3.63 -17.69
N ASN A 174 5.12 -3.98 -16.51
CA ASN A 174 4.16 -3.14 -15.79
C ASN A 174 4.88 -2.08 -14.94
N ARG A 175 6.05 -2.41 -14.39
CA ARG A 175 6.88 -1.52 -13.57
C ARG A 175 8.33 -1.59 -14.02
N LEU A 176 8.98 -0.44 -13.99
CA LEU A 176 10.41 -0.28 -14.23
C LEU A 176 11.06 0.13 -12.91
N VAL A 177 12.15 -0.53 -12.52
CA VAL A 177 12.86 -0.27 -11.26
C VAL A 177 14.38 -0.23 -11.47
N PRO A 178 15.14 0.38 -10.55
CA PRO A 178 16.59 0.33 -10.58
C PRO A 178 17.12 -1.11 -10.60
N ARG A 179 18.27 -1.31 -11.24
CA ARG A 179 18.97 -2.61 -11.27
C ARG A 179 19.15 -3.18 -9.86
N GLY A 180 18.83 -4.47 -9.71
CA GLY A 180 19.01 -5.21 -8.47
C GLY A 180 17.83 -5.10 -7.49
N THR A 181 16.78 -4.35 -7.82
CA THR A 181 15.62 -4.14 -6.94
C THR A 181 14.33 -4.79 -7.44
N ALA A 182 14.36 -5.52 -8.57
CA ALA A 182 13.13 -6.10 -9.15
C ALA A 182 12.45 -7.12 -8.23
N LEU A 183 13.21 -7.95 -7.50
CA LEU A 183 12.65 -8.92 -6.57
C LEU A 183 11.95 -8.25 -5.39
N GLU A 184 12.63 -7.29 -4.74
CA GLU A 184 12.06 -6.53 -3.62
C GLU A 184 10.77 -5.81 -4.04
N ALA A 185 10.80 -5.12 -5.18
CA ALA A 185 9.64 -4.41 -5.70
C ALA A 185 8.49 -5.35 -6.09
N ALA A 186 8.78 -6.53 -6.63
CA ALA A 186 7.77 -7.54 -6.93
C ALA A 186 7.13 -8.13 -5.66
N ILE A 187 7.93 -8.38 -4.61
CA ILE A 187 7.42 -8.83 -3.30
C ILE A 187 6.54 -7.75 -2.68
N ALA A 188 6.96 -6.49 -2.71
CA ALA A 188 6.15 -5.37 -2.22
C ALA A 188 4.80 -5.28 -2.94
N LEU A 189 4.82 -5.36 -4.28
CA LEU A 189 3.60 -5.42 -5.08
C LEU A 189 2.72 -6.63 -4.73
N ALA A 190 3.31 -7.80 -4.56
CA ALA A 190 2.58 -9.01 -4.19
C ALA A 190 1.93 -8.88 -2.81
N LYS A 191 2.61 -8.26 -1.83
CA LYS A 191 2.05 -7.95 -0.51
C LYS A 191 0.90 -6.96 -0.59
N ASP A 192 0.96 -5.98 -1.48
CA ASP A 192 -0.15 -5.05 -1.69
C ASP A 192 -1.37 -5.77 -2.30
N LEU A 193 -1.15 -6.62 -3.31
CA LEU A 193 -2.22 -7.43 -3.90
C LEU A 193 -2.87 -8.39 -2.89
N ALA A 194 -2.09 -8.93 -1.95
CA ALA A 194 -2.59 -9.82 -0.91
C ALA A 194 -3.51 -9.14 0.11
N LYS A 195 -3.50 -7.80 0.21
CA LYS A 195 -4.37 -7.05 1.14
C LYS A 195 -5.80 -6.90 0.63
N PHE A 196 -6.03 -7.06 -0.67
CA PHE A 196 -7.37 -6.91 -1.25
C PHE A 196 -8.25 -8.14 -0.96
N PRO A 197 -9.60 -7.99 -1.02
CA PRO A 197 -10.53 -9.10 -0.97
C PRO A 197 -10.21 -10.16 -2.03
N GLN A 198 -9.62 -11.28 -1.59
CA GLN A 198 -8.96 -12.23 -2.48
C GLN A 198 -9.91 -12.90 -3.47
N ARG A 199 -11.16 -13.19 -3.07
CA ARG A 199 -12.15 -13.79 -3.97
C ARG A 199 -12.49 -12.87 -5.14
N CYS A 200 -12.70 -11.58 -4.86
CA CYS A 200 -12.97 -10.57 -5.88
C CYS A 200 -11.80 -10.46 -6.86
N LEU A 201 -10.59 -10.24 -6.35
CA LEU A 201 -9.37 -10.12 -7.15
C LEU A 201 -9.15 -11.34 -8.06
N ARG A 202 -9.31 -12.56 -7.53
CA ARG A 202 -9.13 -13.81 -8.29
C ARG A 202 -10.23 -14.03 -9.32
N SER A 203 -11.47 -13.63 -9.00
CA SER A 203 -12.62 -13.70 -9.90
C SER A 203 -12.39 -12.83 -11.14
N ASP A 204 -12.04 -11.57 -10.95
CA ASP A 204 -11.81 -10.61 -12.05
C ASP A 204 -10.62 -11.04 -12.91
N ARG A 205 -9.55 -11.49 -12.26
CA ARG A 205 -8.39 -12.06 -12.93
C ARG A 205 -8.78 -13.21 -13.86
N LEU A 206 -9.57 -14.18 -13.36
CA LEU A 206 -9.96 -15.34 -14.15
C LEU A 206 -10.88 -14.96 -15.31
N ALA A 207 -11.82 -14.03 -15.10
CA ALA A 207 -12.67 -13.49 -16.16
C ALA A 207 -11.83 -12.91 -17.32
N LEU A 208 -10.76 -12.17 -17.00
CA LEU A 208 -9.85 -11.59 -17.99
C LEU A 208 -9.07 -12.63 -18.81
N TYR A 209 -8.80 -13.80 -18.25
CA TYR A 209 -8.19 -14.91 -19.00
C TYR A 209 -9.19 -15.59 -19.92
N GLU A 210 -10.40 -15.82 -19.43
CA GLU A 210 -11.44 -16.57 -20.15
C GLU A 210 -12.02 -15.80 -21.34
N GLN A 211 -12.14 -14.46 -21.23
CA GLN A 211 -12.69 -13.65 -22.31
C GLN A 211 -11.91 -13.78 -23.62
N TRP A 212 -10.62 -14.14 -23.59
CA TRP A 212 -9.81 -14.32 -24.79
C TRP A 212 -10.30 -15.43 -25.73
N GLN A 213 -11.20 -16.29 -25.25
CA GLN A 213 -11.78 -17.40 -26.04
C GLN A 213 -13.26 -17.15 -26.39
N LEU A 214 -13.82 -16.02 -25.98
CA LEU A 214 -15.24 -15.69 -26.10
C LEU A 214 -15.42 -14.50 -27.05
N ASP A 215 -16.62 -14.37 -27.60
CA ASP A 215 -17.06 -13.08 -28.13
C ASP A 215 -17.44 -12.13 -26.99
N LEU A 216 -17.70 -10.87 -27.33
CA LEU A 216 -17.95 -9.83 -26.33
C LEU A 216 -19.19 -10.12 -25.49
N ASP A 217 -20.28 -10.61 -26.09
CA ASP A 217 -21.54 -10.83 -25.39
C ASP A 217 -21.40 -11.99 -24.39
N ASP A 218 -20.80 -13.10 -24.82
CA ASP A 218 -20.50 -14.23 -23.95
C ASP A 218 -19.49 -13.87 -22.85
N ALA A 219 -18.50 -13.03 -23.15
CA ALA A 219 -17.53 -12.54 -22.17
C ALA A 219 -18.19 -11.71 -21.07
N LEU A 220 -19.07 -10.75 -21.42
CA LEU A 220 -19.78 -9.92 -20.45
C LEU A 220 -20.74 -10.74 -19.57
N VAL A 221 -21.41 -11.73 -20.16
CA VAL A 221 -22.26 -12.66 -19.40
C VAL A 221 -21.42 -13.52 -18.45
N SER A 222 -20.25 -14.00 -18.88
CA SER A 222 -19.32 -14.75 -18.03
C SER A 222 -18.80 -13.89 -16.86
N GLU A 223 -18.37 -12.66 -17.15
CA GLU A 223 -17.93 -11.68 -16.16
C GLU A 223 -19.01 -11.42 -15.10
N PHE A 224 -20.24 -11.13 -15.54
CA PHE A 224 -21.37 -10.89 -14.62
C PHE A 224 -21.64 -12.08 -13.69
N ARG A 225 -21.65 -13.31 -14.23
CA ARG A 225 -21.87 -14.52 -13.42
C ARG A 225 -20.79 -14.67 -12.34
N ARG A 226 -19.53 -14.40 -12.69
CA ARG A 226 -18.40 -14.42 -11.74
C ARG A 226 -18.54 -13.35 -10.67
N GLY A 227 -18.85 -12.11 -11.07
CA GLY A 227 -19.12 -11.01 -10.14
C GLY A 227 -20.23 -11.36 -9.14
N MET A 228 -21.35 -11.94 -9.62
CA MET A 228 -22.45 -12.35 -8.76
C MET A 228 -22.07 -13.44 -7.74
N GLN A 229 -21.17 -14.36 -8.08
CA GLN A 229 -20.65 -15.35 -7.12
C GLN A 229 -19.87 -14.67 -5.98
N VAL A 230 -19.10 -13.62 -6.27
CA VAL A 230 -18.42 -12.81 -5.25
C VAL A 230 -19.43 -12.09 -4.36
N VAL A 231 -20.45 -11.45 -4.95
CA VAL A 231 -21.51 -10.76 -4.19
C VAL A 231 -22.24 -11.72 -3.25
N GLN A 232 -22.64 -12.89 -3.75
CA GLN A 232 -23.36 -13.92 -3.00
C GLN A 232 -22.53 -14.55 -1.88
N SER A 233 -21.20 -14.42 -1.95
CA SER A 233 -20.30 -14.97 -0.94
C SER A 233 -20.19 -14.13 0.34
N GLY A 234 -20.74 -12.91 0.36
CA GLY A 234 -20.70 -11.99 1.50
C GLY A 234 -19.48 -11.06 1.57
N ASP A 235 -18.46 -11.28 0.73
CA ASP A 235 -17.24 -10.45 0.71
C ASP A 235 -17.53 -8.97 0.37
N LEU A 236 -18.55 -8.72 -0.45
CA LEU A 236 -19.00 -7.36 -0.77
C LEU A 236 -19.54 -6.65 0.48
N VAL A 237 -20.24 -7.34 1.38
CA VAL A 237 -20.81 -6.73 2.59
C VAL A 237 -19.70 -6.26 3.51
N GLY A 238 -18.68 -7.09 3.77
CA GLY A 238 -17.51 -6.67 4.54
C GLY A 238 -16.76 -5.51 3.88
N GLY A 239 -16.63 -5.53 2.54
CA GLY A 239 -16.05 -4.44 1.77
C GLY A 239 -16.87 -3.13 1.85
N LEU A 240 -18.20 -3.21 1.84
CA LEU A 240 -19.10 -2.07 1.95
C LEU A 240 -19.21 -1.53 3.38
N GLU A 241 -19.05 -2.37 4.39
CA GLU A 241 -18.92 -1.94 5.79
C GLU A 241 -17.60 -1.19 6.01
N LEU A 242 -16.48 -1.72 5.49
CA LEU A 242 -15.19 -1.03 5.44
C LEU A 242 -15.29 0.27 4.63
N PHE A 243 -15.94 0.24 3.47
CA PHE A 243 -16.17 1.42 2.64
C PHE A 243 -17.02 2.44 3.38
N GLY A 244 -18.16 2.06 3.96
CA GLY A 244 -19.02 2.93 4.77
C GLY A 244 -18.29 3.57 5.95
N GLN A 245 -17.34 2.85 6.56
CA GLN A 245 -16.45 3.36 7.61
C GLN A 245 -15.31 4.26 7.08
N THR A 246 -15.04 4.27 5.77
CA THR A 246 -13.92 5.00 5.13
C THR A 246 -14.36 6.05 4.10
N THR A 247 -15.62 6.07 3.66
CA THR A 247 -16.19 7.15 2.84
C THR A 247 -16.13 8.46 3.62
N GLY A 248 -15.39 9.44 3.09
CA GLY A 248 -15.11 10.71 3.76
C GLY A 248 -13.81 10.75 4.56
N ARG A 249 -13.11 9.61 4.71
CA ARG A 249 -11.79 9.53 5.36
C ARG A 249 -10.69 9.44 4.31
N HIS A 250 -10.32 10.57 3.72
CA HIS A 250 -9.12 10.66 2.91
C HIS A 250 -7.92 10.56 3.88
N GLY A 251 -7.02 9.59 3.74
CA GLY A 251 -5.85 9.49 4.65
C GLY A 251 -5.08 8.18 4.52
N ALA A 252 -3.77 8.19 4.77
CA ALA A 252 -2.96 6.97 4.79
C ALA A 252 -3.44 5.96 5.84
N LEU A 253 -3.22 4.68 5.57
CA LEU A 253 -3.58 3.60 6.50
C LEU A 253 -2.62 3.49 7.70
N ARG A 254 -1.40 4.05 7.60
CA ARG A 254 -0.37 3.99 8.65
C ARG A 254 0.31 5.34 8.86
N HIS A 255 0.60 5.64 10.13
CA HIS A 255 1.34 6.81 10.57
C HIS A 255 2.81 6.65 10.21
N VAL A 256 3.39 7.62 9.48
CA VAL A 256 4.74 7.46 8.91
C VAL A 256 5.85 7.42 9.97
N VAL A 257 5.67 8.16 11.08
CA VAL A 257 6.64 8.20 12.20
C VAL A 257 6.44 7.04 13.19
N LEU A 258 5.23 6.90 13.72
CA LEU A 258 4.90 5.90 14.75
C LEU A 258 4.71 4.48 14.20
N GLY A 259 4.52 4.33 12.89
CA GLY A 259 4.30 3.05 12.23
C GLY A 259 2.95 2.38 12.55
N THR A 260 2.08 3.03 13.32
CA THR A 260 0.78 2.51 13.79
C THR A 260 -0.37 2.81 12.81
N PRO A 261 -1.48 2.06 12.84
CA PRO A 261 -2.69 2.40 12.09
C PRO A 261 -3.26 3.77 12.52
N MET A 262 -3.61 4.61 11.54
CA MET A 262 -4.25 5.92 11.81
C MET A 262 -5.77 5.86 11.87
N LEU A 263 -6.36 4.78 11.31
CA LEU A 263 -7.80 4.58 11.30
C LEU A 263 -8.21 3.58 12.39
N PRO A 264 -9.41 3.75 12.99
CA PRO A 264 -9.97 2.76 13.90
C PRO A 264 -10.30 1.45 13.18
N PRO A 265 -10.47 0.32 13.90
CA PRO A 265 -10.42 0.21 15.36
C PRO A 265 -9.00 0.28 15.92
N PHE A 266 -8.82 1.07 16.99
CA PHE A 266 -7.58 1.13 17.75
C PHE A 266 -7.52 0.01 18.78
N PRO A 267 -6.33 -0.33 19.32
CA PRO A 267 -6.21 -1.32 20.39
C PRO A 267 -7.18 -1.03 21.56
N PRO A 268 -7.73 -2.07 22.22
CA PRO A 268 -8.63 -1.88 23.34
C PRO A 268 -8.00 -1.04 24.47
N GLY A 269 -8.78 -0.12 25.03
CA GLY A 269 -8.38 0.74 26.15
C GLY A 269 -7.66 2.03 25.75
N MET A 270 -7.51 2.33 24.45
CA MET A 270 -7.02 3.64 23.99
C MET A 270 -8.08 4.73 24.17
N GLU A 271 -7.63 5.95 24.41
CA GLU A 271 -8.47 7.15 24.46
C GLU A 271 -8.15 8.11 23.31
N THR A 272 -9.14 8.93 22.93
CA THR A 272 -9.03 9.89 21.84
C THR A 272 -9.29 11.31 22.34
N ALA A 273 -8.48 12.26 21.86
CA ALA A 273 -8.66 13.70 22.07
C ALA A 273 -8.44 14.46 20.76
N THR A 274 -9.16 15.56 20.55
CA THR A 274 -9.07 16.33 19.30
C THR A 274 -8.84 17.81 19.59
N PHE A 275 -7.80 18.39 18.95
CA PHE A 275 -7.31 19.74 19.24
C PHE A 275 -7.15 20.58 17.97
N GLY A 276 -7.70 21.80 17.98
CA GLY A 276 -7.44 22.85 16.97
C GLY A 276 -6.43 23.85 17.50
N MET A 277 -5.29 24.00 16.83
CA MET A 277 -4.14 24.78 17.31
C MET A 277 -3.56 25.69 16.21
N GLY A 278 -4.40 26.11 15.26
CA GLY A 278 -3.91 26.72 14.02
C GLY A 278 -3.62 25.68 12.93
N PRO A 279 -2.67 25.97 12.01
CA PRO A 279 -2.29 25.04 10.95
C PRO A 279 -1.90 23.68 11.53
N PHE A 280 -2.57 22.61 11.09
CA PHE A 280 -2.41 21.31 11.77
C PHE A 280 -1.00 20.71 11.62
N ALA A 281 -0.19 21.16 10.64
CA ALA A 281 1.08 20.49 10.31
C ALA A 281 2.11 20.61 11.45
N GLY A 282 2.21 21.79 12.08
CA GLY A 282 3.05 21.98 13.26
C GLY A 282 2.42 21.47 14.54
N ALA A 283 1.09 21.51 14.63
CA ALA A 283 0.36 20.98 15.78
C ALA A 283 0.53 19.46 15.91
N GLU A 284 0.35 18.72 14.81
CA GLU A 284 0.42 17.26 14.79
C GLU A 284 1.78 16.77 15.28
N ARG A 285 2.87 17.46 14.87
CA ARG A 285 4.24 17.10 15.24
C ARG A 285 4.48 17.04 16.74
N ARG A 286 3.83 17.93 17.49
CA ARG A 286 4.00 17.98 18.95
C ARG A 286 3.40 16.76 19.62
N PHE A 287 2.25 16.32 19.13
CA PHE A 287 1.54 15.18 19.72
C PHE A 287 2.23 13.86 19.37
N TRP A 288 2.64 13.62 18.12
CA TRP A 288 3.29 12.34 17.80
C TRP A 288 4.67 12.17 18.46
N GLN A 289 5.28 13.24 18.97
CA GLN A 289 6.53 13.21 19.72
C GLN A 289 6.33 12.89 21.21
N ALA A 290 5.09 12.92 21.71
CA ALA A 290 4.79 12.71 23.11
C ALA A 290 4.74 11.22 23.47
N ASP A 291 5.35 10.88 24.61
CA ASP A 291 5.29 9.53 25.14
C ASP A 291 3.85 9.10 25.45
N GLY A 292 3.53 7.85 25.11
CA GLY A 292 2.20 7.27 25.30
C GLY A 292 1.20 7.56 24.19
N VAL A 293 1.54 8.39 23.19
CA VAL A 293 0.72 8.57 21.98
C VAL A 293 0.89 7.36 21.07
N TYR A 294 -0.25 6.77 20.69
CA TYR A 294 -0.32 5.60 19.82
C TYR A 294 -0.35 6.01 18.34
N THR A 295 -1.18 6.98 17.98
CA THR A 295 -1.21 7.59 16.64
C THR A 295 -1.75 9.01 16.71
N THR A 296 -1.44 9.81 15.70
CA THR A 296 -2.15 11.06 15.40
C THR A 296 -2.77 11.00 14.01
N ALA A 297 -3.73 11.86 13.74
CA ALA A 297 -4.23 12.13 12.39
C ALA A 297 -4.67 13.59 12.31
N VAL A 298 -4.40 14.24 11.18
CA VAL A 298 -4.93 15.57 10.89
C VAL A 298 -6.24 15.50 10.14
N GLY A 299 -7.11 16.48 10.36
CA GLY A 299 -8.44 16.48 9.80
C GLY A 299 -9.23 17.75 10.09
N TYR A 300 -10.53 17.64 9.92
CA TYR A 300 -11.50 18.72 9.97
C TYR A 300 -12.67 18.33 10.87
N THR A 301 -13.08 19.23 11.77
CA THR A 301 -14.26 19.03 12.61
C THR A 301 -14.83 20.36 13.11
N GLY A 302 -16.03 20.33 13.71
CA GLY A 302 -16.70 21.50 14.30
C GLY A 302 -17.54 22.34 13.33
N GLY A 303 -17.56 21.97 12.05
CA GLY A 303 -18.37 22.59 11.00
C GLY A 303 -19.62 21.79 10.61
N GLN A 304 -20.31 22.27 9.58
CA GLN A 304 -21.58 21.70 9.11
C GLN A 304 -21.47 21.00 7.75
N THR A 305 -20.44 21.30 6.96
CA THR A 305 -20.25 20.66 5.65
C THR A 305 -19.89 19.19 5.83
N PRO A 306 -20.66 18.25 5.26
CA PRO A 306 -20.29 16.85 5.29
C PRO A 306 -19.06 16.59 4.40
N ASN A 307 -18.11 15.80 4.88
CA ASN A 307 -16.91 15.39 4.13
C ASN A 307 -16.15 16.57 3.47
N PRO A 308 -15.74 17.59 4.25
CA PRO A 308 -15.13 18.79 3.71
C PRO A 308 -13.76 18.48 3.07
N THR A 309 -13.48 19.09 1.94
CA THR A 309 -12.12 19.15 1.36
C THR A 309 -11.29 20.25 2.03
N HIS A 310 -9.98 20.22 1.84
CA HIS A 310 -9.11 21.31 2.30
C HIS A 310 -9.55 22.67 1.73
N GLU A 311 -10.00 22.71 0.48
CA GLU A 311 -10.49 23.95 -0.17
C GLU A 311 -11.77 24.46 0.49
N ASP A 312 -12.70 23.56 0.85
CA ASP A 312 -13.93 23.90 1.59
C ASP A 312 -13.62 24.50 2.97
N VAL A 313 -12.58 24.00 3.64
CA VAL A 313 -12.14 24.50 4.96
C VAL A 313 -11.37 25.82 4.82
N ALA A 314 -10.42 25.88 3.89
CA ALA A 314 -9.61 27.06 3.65
C ALA A 314 -10.43 28.27 3.18
N SER A 315 -11.51 28.05 2.43
CA SER A 315 -12.46 29.11 2.03
C SER A 315 -13.24 29.72 3.20
N GLY A 316 -13.28 29.03 4.36
CA GLY A 316 -14.01 29.44 5.56
C GLY A 316 -15.52 29.13 5.53
N GLY A 317 -16.08 28.67 4.41
CA GLY A 317 -17.50 28.41 4.26
C GLY A 317 -18.01 27.16 4.99
N SER A 318 -17.12 26.21 5.32
CA SER A 318 -17.52 24.93 5.91
C SER A 318 -17.75 24.94 7.42
N GLY A 319 -17.24 25.96 8.12
CA GLY A 319 -17.26 26.09 9.57
C GLY A 319 -16.29 25.15 10.32
N HIS A 320 -15.62 24.24 9.63
CA HIS A 320 -14.68 23.30 10.26
C HIS A 320 -13.39 23.99 10.71
N ALA A 321 -12.79 23.51 11.80
CA ALA A 321 -11.42 23.79 12.20
C ALA A 321 -10.48 22.74 11.62
N GLU A 322 -9.26 23.16 11.28
CA GLU A 322 -8.11 22.25 11.19
C GLU A 322 -7.77 21.72 12.57
N VAL A 323 -7.73 20.40 12.69
CA VAL A 323 -7.54 19.74 13.98
C VAL A 323 -6.59 18.56 13.88
N VAL A 324 -6.01 18.23 15.03
CA VAL A 324 -5.25 17.00 15.26
C VAL A 324 -6.10 16.10 16.16
N GLN A 325 -6.43 14.91 15.68
CA GLN A 325 -6.90 13.82 16.52
C GLN A 325 -5.69 13.05 17.06
N VAL A 326 -5.68 12.84 18.38
CA VAL A 326 -4.62 12.14 19.11
C VAL A 326 -5.23 10.93 19.78
N VAL A 327 -4.67 9.76 19.51
CA VAL A 327 -5.03 8.50 20.17
C VAL A 327 -3.89 8.12 21.09
N TYR A 328 -4.18 7.91 22.37
CA TYR A 328 -3.15 7.66 23.38
C TYR A 328 -3.54 6.54 24.34
N ASP A 329 -2.52 5.94 24.96
CA ASP A 329 -2.70 4.92 25.98
C ASP A 329 -2.82 5.59 27.36
N PRO A 330 -4.01 5.57 28.01
CA PRO A 330 -4.23 6.22 29.31
C PRO A 330 -3.41 5.59 30.45
N ARG A 331 -2.76 4.44 30.22
CA ARG A 331 -1.83 3.80 31.16
C ARG A 331 -0.42 4.39 31.08
N LYS A 332 -0.10 5.11 30.01
CA LYS A 332 1.23 5.70 29.73
C LYS A 332 1.23 7.22 29.78
N THR A 333 0.12 7.84 29.40
CA THR A 333 -0.05 9.30 29.40
C THR A 333 -1.49 9.64 29.79
N SER A 334 -1.81 10.93 29.95
CA SER A 334 -3.12 11.39 30.40
C SER A 334 -3.69 12.48 29.49
N PHE A 335 -5.02 12.68 29.56
CA PHE A 335 -5.65 13.81 28.91
C PHE A 335 -5.08 15.16 29.39
N GLU A 336 -4.69 15.27 30.66
CA GLU A 336 -4.01 16.44 31.22
C GLU A 336 -2.64 16.68 30.58
N ALA A 337 -1.88 15.63 30.29
CA ALA A 337 -0.63 15.74 29.54
C ALA A 337 -0.87 16.23 28.10
N MET A 338 -1.96 15.80 27.45
CA MET A 338 -2.34 16.31 26.13
C MET A 338 -2.77 17.78 26.19
N LEU A 339 -3.52 18.18 27.21
CA LEU A 339 -3.89 19.57 27.45
C LEU A 339 -2.65 20.45 27.67
N ARG A 340 -1.64 19.96 28.39
CA ARG A 340 -0.38 20.69 28.55
C ARG A 340 0.30 20.96 27.20
N LEU A 341 0.41 19.95 26.33
CA LEU A 341 0.96 20.12 24.98
C LEU A 341 0.16 21.11 24.14
N PHE A 342 -1.17 21.08 24.29
CA PHE A 342 -2.07 22.04 23.65
C PHE A 342 -1.78 23.48 24.12
N TRP A 343 -1.86 23.74 25.43
CA TRP A 343 -1.73 25.08 26.01
C TRP A 343 -0.35 25.70 25.80
N GLU A 344 0.72 24.92 25.97
CA GLU A 344 2.09 25.40 25.76
C GLU A 344 2.46 25.48 24.26
N GLY A 345 1.73 24.78 23.40
CA GLY A 345 2.06 24.64 22.00
C GLY A 345 1.63 25.83 21.12
N HIS A 346 0.55 26.53 21.44
CA HIS A 346 0.06 27.63 20.62
C HIS A 346 -0.23 28.87 21.47
N ASP A 347 -0.51 29.99 20.83
CA ASP A 347 -1.01 31.17 21.52
C ASP A 347 -2.55 31.12 21.58
N PRO A 348 -3.15 30.74 22.72
CA PRO A 348 -4.60 30.68 22.85
C PRO A 348 -5.24 32.06 23.08
N THR A 349 -4.47 33.15 23.08
CA THR A 349 -4.99 34.51 23.27
C THR A 349 -5.14 35.26 21.95
N GLN A 350 -4.61 34.69 20.87
CA GLN A 350 -4.70 35.26 19.54
C GLN A 350 -6.14 35.14 19.01
N VAL A 351 -6.65 36.26 18.47
CA VAL A 351 -7.92 36.25 17.73
C VAL A 351 -7.65 35.76 16.31
N ASP A 352 -8.36 34.71 15.92
CA ASP A 352 -8.08 34.02 14.67
C ASP A 352 -8.56 34.79 13.44
N VAL A 353 -7.62 35.24 12.62
CA VAL A 353 -7.91 35.90 11.33
C VAL A 353 -8.48 34.91 10.31
N ARG A 354 -8.14 33.62 10.44
CA ARG A 354 -8.65 32.52 9.62
C ARG A 354 -9.47 31.57 10.51
N PRO A 355 -10.81 31.51 10.36
CA PRO A 355 -11.67 30.76 11.27
C PRO A 355 -11.35 29.26 11.38
N HIS A 356 -10.75 28.66 10.34
CA HIS A 356 -10.31 27.26 10.36
C HIS A 356 -9.04 27.02 11.18
N HIS A 357 -8.24 28.05 11.48
CA HIS A 357 -7.04 27.95 12.31
C HIS A 357 -7.30 28.28 13.78
N ARG A 358 -8.54 28.11 14.23
CA ARG A 358 -8.91 28.54 15.58
C ARG A 358 -8.41 27.64 16.69
N SER A 359 -8.22 28.23 17.86
CA SER A 359 -7.97 27.50 19.10
C SER A 359 -9.24 26.78 19.56
N ALA A 360 -9.21 25.44 19.61
CA ALA A 360 -10.36 24.64 20.00
C ALA A 360 -9.98 23.30 20.66
N ILE A 361 -10.80 22.82 21.58
CA ILE A 361 -10.73 21.50 22.20
C ILE A 361 -12.07 20.80 21.99
N PHE A 362 -12.05 19.69 21.27
CA PHE A 362 -13.23 18.86 20.98
C PHE A 362 -13.23 17.63 21.89
N CYS A 363 -14.12 17.63 22.88
CA CYS A 363 -14.17 16.66 23.96
C CYS A 363 -15.12 15.50 23.64
N GLY A 364 -14.62 14.26 23.69
CA GLY A 364 -15.40 13.05 23.47
C GLY A 364 -16.24 12.61 24.68
N SER A 365 -16.04 13.24 25.84
CA SER A 365 -16.81 12.95 27.05
C SER A 365 -16.97 14.18 27.95
N GLU A 366 -17.96 14.13 28.84
CA GLU A 366 -18.17 15.15 29.87
C GLU A 366 -16.97 15.26 30.85
N VAL A 367 -16.25 14.16 31.07
CA VAL A 367 -15.03 14.15 31.89
C VAL A 367 -13.93 14.96 31.21
N GLN A 368 -13.70 14.74 29.91
CA GLN A 368 -12.76 15.56 29.13
C GLN A 368 -13.18 17.03 29.10
N ARG A 369 -14.48 17.32 28.95
CA ARG A 369 -14.99 18.70 28.94
C ARG A 369 -14.65 19.44 30.24
N ARG A 370 -14.94 18.85 31.40
CA ARG A 370 -14.63 19.45 32.71
C ARG A 370 -13.13 19.62 32.92
N ALA A 371 -12.32 18.65 32.50
CA ALA A 371 -10.87 18.75 32.58
C ALA A 371 -10.32 19.89 31.68
N ALA A 372 -10.85 20.03 30.47
CA ALA A 372 -10.49 21.11 29.56
C ALA A 372 -10.88 22.50 30.11
N GLU A 373 -12.06 22.62 30.72
CA GLU A 373 -12.53 23.87 31.36
C GLU A 373 -11.66 24.26 32.56
N ALA A 374 -11.35 23.30 33.44
CA ALA A 374 -10.43 23.53 34.56
C ALA A 374 -9.03 23.94 34.07
N ALA A 375 -8.54 23.29 33.01
CA ALA A 375 -7.26 23.61 32.39
C ALA A 375 -7.23 25.00 31.76
N ARG A 376 -8.31 25.41 31.08
CA ARG A 376 -8.46 26.77 30.55
C ARG A 376 -8.36 27.79 31.67
N ASP A 377 -9.10 27.60 32.76
CA ASP A 377 -9.14 28.58 33.86
C ASP A 377 -7.78 28.67 34.57
N ALA A 378 -7.08 27.55 34.72
CA ALA A 378 -5.72 27.53 35.26
C ALA A 378 -4.72 28.22 34.34
N TYR A 379 -4.76 27.91 33.04
CA TYR A 379 -3.85 28.51 32.07
C TYR A 379 -4.11 30.01 31.89
N GLN A 380 -5.37 30.44 31.92
CA GLN A 380 -5.75 31.87 31.93
C GLN A 380 -5.08 32.62 33.09
N ARG A 381 -5.07 32.05 34.31
CA ARG A 381 -4.39 32.69 35.45
C ARG A 381 -2.88 32.84 35.19
N ALA A 382 -2.25 31.82 34.59
CA ALA A 382 -0.84 31.87 34.25
C ALA A 382 -0.54 32.92 33.16
N LEU A 383 -1.37 33.00 32.12
CA LEU A 383 -1.26 34.00 31.06
C LEU A 383 -1.45 35.42 31.61
N SER A 384 -2.45 35.64 32.46
CA SER A 384 -2.68 36.94 33.11
C SER A 384 -1.52 37.34 34.01
N ALA A 385 -0.92 36.39 34.76
CA ALA A 385 0.28 36.66 35.56
C ALA A 385 1.50 37.03 34.70
N ALA A 386 1.55 36.55 33.45
CA ALA A 386 2.56 36.92 32.47
C ALA A 386 2.21 38.20 31.67
N GLY A 387 1.08 38.85 31.95
CA GLY A 387 0.64 40.06 31.26
C GLY A 387 0.08 39.82 29.85
N LEU A 388 -0.34 38.59 29.54
CA LEU A 388 -0.91 38.20 28.25
C LEU A 388 -2.45 38.27 28.24
N GLY A 389 -3.03 38.16 27.04
CA GLY A 389 -4.45 38.33 26.79
C GLY A 389 -5.37 37.25 27.37
N THR A 390 -6.65 37.36 27.04
CA THR A 390 -7.69 36.39 27.42
C THR A 390 -7.70 35.21 26.46
N VAL A 391 -7.86 34.00 26.98
CA VAL A 391 -8.01 32.76 26.20
C VAL A 391 -9.27 32.82 25.32
N THR A 392 -9.11 32.55 24.04
CA THR A 392 -10.17 32.47 23.02
C THR A 392 -10.61 31.03 22.72
N THR A 393 -9.93 30.04 23.30
CA THR A 393 -10.17 28.61 23.04
C THR A 393 -11.62 28.19 23.22
N GLU A 394 -12.20 27.62 22.16
CA GLU A 394 -13.51 26.99 22.19
C GLU A 394 -13.41 25.59 22.82
N ILE A 395 -14.28 25.27 23.77
CA ILE A 395 -14.38 23.91 24.35
C ILE A 395 -15.75 23.34 23.97
N LEU A 396 -15.74 22.36 23.09
CA LEU A 396 -16.94 21.85 22.42
C LEU A 396 -17.04 20.33 22.58
N ALA A 397 -18.25 19.78 22.44
CA ALA A 397 -18.42 18.34 22.29
C ALA A 397 -17.81 17.89 20.94
N ALA A 398 -17.11 16.76 20.92
CA ALA A 398 -16.47 16.24 19.72
C ALA A 398 -17.52 15.78 18.69
N PRO A 399 -17.65 16.47 17.54
CA PRO A 399 -18.48 16.01 16.45
C PRO A 399 -17.73 14.95 15.63
N GLU A 400 -18.29 14.58 14.48
CA GLU A 400 -17.61 13.72 13.53
C GLU A 400 -16.25 14.32 13.09
N PHE A 401 -15.24 13.47 13.02
CA PHE A 401 -13.90 13.83 12.55
C PHE A 401 -13.72 13.38 11.10
N HIS A 402 -13.44 14.34 10.21
CA HIS A 402 -13.17 14.09 8.80
C HIS A 402 -11.66 14.12 8.55
N TYR A 403 -11.09 13.03 8.04
CA TYR A 403 -9.65 12.95 7.84
C TYR A 403 -9.20 13.83 6.66
N ALA A 404 -8.08 14.53 6.83
CA ALA A 404 -7.42 15.27 5.76
C ALA A 404 -6.61 14.32 4.85
N ALA A 405 -6.46 14.69 3.57
CA ALA A 405 -5.85 13.83 2.55
C ALA A 405 -4.43 13.36 2.93
N ASP A 406 -3.98 12.23 2.36
CA ASP A 406 -2.67 11.64 2.72
C ASP A 406 -1.51 12.63 2.60
N ALA A 407 -1.51 13.51 1.58
CA ALA A 407 -0.48 14.52 1.40
C ALA A 407 -0.31 15.45 2.62
N GLN A 408 -1.36 15.63 3.43
CA GLN A 408 -1.40 16.47 4.62
C GLN A 408 -1.04 15.69 5.89
N GLN A 409 -1.26 14.38 5.92
CA GLN A 409 -0.92 13.51 7.05
C GLN A 409 0.60 13.47 7.30
N GLN A 410 1.02 13.72 8.53
CA GLN A 410 2.42 13.78 8.95
C GLN A 410 3.29 14.64 8.02
N TYR A 411 2.74 15.77 7.57
CA TYR A 411 3.37 16.63 6.58
C TYR A 411 4.83 16.98 6.90
N LEU A 412 5.13 17.34 8.16
CA LEU A 412 6.50 17.70 8.59
C LEU A 412 7.45 16.51 8.71
N ALA A 413 6.95 15.28 8.79
CA ALA A 413 7.80 14.09 8.67
C ALA A 413 8.14 13.83 7.20
N LYS A 414 7.17 14.02 6.31
CA LYS A 414 7.36 13.90 4.84
C LYS A 414 8.21 15.06 4.28
N HIS A 415 8.16 16.23 4.90
CA HIS A 415 8.84 17.46 4.49
C HIS A 415 9.54 18.14 5.68
N PRO A 416 10.75 17.69 6.08
CA PRO A 416 11.44 18.20 7.27
C PRO A 416 11.72 19.71 7.29
N GLY A 417 11.86 20.34 6.13
CA GLY A 417 12.03 21.80 5.98
C GLY A 417 10.70 22.58 5.84
N GLY A 418 9.56 21.91 5.96
CA GLY A 418 8.23 22.51 5.82
C GLY A 418 7.89 23.48 6.95
N TYR A 419 7.02 24.44 6.65
CA TYR A 419 6.54 25.42 7.63
C TYR A 419 5.49 24.80 8.57
N GLY A 420 5.77 24.80 9.88
CA GLY A 420 4.87 24.24 10.90
C GLY A 420 3.85 25.23 11.45
N GLY A 421 4.13 26.54 11.41
CA GLY A 421 3.14 27.60 11.64
C GLY A 421 2.48 27.72 13.01
N VAL A 422 2.93 27.00 14.04
CA VAL A 422 2.35 27.10 15.40
C VAL A 422 3.44 27.43 16.42
N THR A 423 3.25 28.49 17.20
CA THR A 423 4.20 28.95 18.24
C THR A 423 3.42 29.24 19.53
N GLY A 424 3.94 28.77 20.66
CA GLY A 424 3.38 29.03 21.99
C GLY A 424 3.77 30.39 22.55
N THR A 425 3.10 30.81 23.62
CA THR A 425 3.38 32.08 24.32
C THR A 425 4.66 32.05 25.16
N GLY A 426 5.22 30.86 25.42
CA GLY A 426 6.34 30.65 26.34
C GLY A 426 5.93 30.53 27.82
N VAL A 427 4.63 30.68 28.14
CA VAL A 427 4.10 30.43 29.48
C VAL A 427 3.98 28.93 29.73
N ARG A 428 4.37 28.47 30.93
CA ARG A 428 4.29 27.06 31.30
C ARG A 428 2.90 26.71 31.83
N TYR A 429 2.44 25.50 31.51
CA TYR A 429 1.21 24.97 32.06
C TYR A 429 1.35 24.74 33.58
N PRO A 430 0.40 25.23 34.40
CA PRO A 430 0.42 25.02 35.84
C PRO A 430 0.39 23.52 36.20
N THR A 431 1.12 23.11 37.25
CA THR A 431 1.18 21.70 37.67
C THR A 431 0.02 21.25 38.55
N ASP A 432 -0.79 22.18 39.06
CA ASP A 432 -1.79 21.91 40.13
C ASP A 432 -3.23 22.11 39.63
N VAL A 433 -3.53 21.69 38.39
CA VAL A 433 -4.85 21.91 37.76
C VAL A 433 -5.88 20.87 38.24
N THR A 434 -5.42 19.67 38.60
CA THR A 434 -6.24 18.65 39.23
C THR A 434 -5.81 18.45 40.68
N GLY A 435 -6.74 18.60 41.61
CA GLY A 435 -6.51 18.27 43.02
C GLY A 435 -6.34 16.76 43.20
N ALA A 436 -5.16 16.24 42.87
CA ALA A 436 -4.74 14.91 43.25
C ALA A 436 -4.16 14.97 44.67
N THR A 437 -4.93 14.49 45.63
CA THR A 437 -4.46 14.18 46.98
C THR A 437 -3.24 13.27 46.91
N SER A 438 -2.06 13.82 47.17
CA SER A 438 -0.89 13.05 47.58
C SER A 438 -1.18 12.45 48.97
N SER A 439 -1.59 11.19 49.01
CA SER A 439 -1.38 10.35 50.19
C SER A 439 -0.06 9.61 50.01
N ARG A 440 0.77 9.70 51.06
CA ARG A 440 2.12 9.14 51.20
C ARG A 440 2.23 7.65 50.96
#